data_AF-A0A517TGX5-F1
#
_entry.id   AF-A0A517TGX5-F1
#
_cell.length_a   1.000
_cell.length_b   1.000
_cell.length_c   1.000
_cell.angle_alpha   90.00
_cell.angle_beta   90.00
_cell.angle_gamma   90.00
#
_symmetry.space_group_name_H-M   'P 1'
#
loop_
_entity.id
_entity.type
_entity.pdbx_description
1 polymer ?
#
loop_
_entity_poly.entity_id
_entity_poly.type
_entity_poly.pdbx_seq_one_letter_code
_entity_poly.pdbx_strand_id
1 'polypeptide(L)'
;MFRGPRFSLLAFAPLALLANGCSLVLPEVSHVPVVHNPFPQLSRVAVVPFFNQSQESTVDGREFANAYFAELQAIPGFEVVPVSVVEAAMIKYGVSFDPPEQAVQQARWLAQKLGVDAVVIGTVTDFSPYYPPRCGMRVEWYATNEGFHEIPAGYGLPWGTAQEEYIPDSVVFEAEMALARAQMETQSPVVAGHAEPATLTPLIEPAPLQATPSPEAPEGYDPFEEERQDSAPSIEGEEMAPEGVESIPPPPGDNPLRAAVFDAPLNETGPTIGAPGAVGAYALNGMLPPDWPDARGFSPPGPVPMRPTAKRNPGPIMTHTRVFRSTDPEFTSALAGYVEYRDDSRFGGWQSYLERSEDFIRFCCHLHLVEMLSTRGGADETRVVRRWSEGR
;
A
#
# COMPACT_ATOMS: atom_id res chain seq x y z
N MET A 1 -63.86 61.48 -14.90
CA MET A 1 -64.30 60.06 -14.97
C MET A 1 -63.13 59.22 -15.50
N PHE A 2 -63.15 57.89 -15.33
CA PHE A 2 -62.06 56.95 -15.66
C PHE A 2 -60.82 56.93 -14.75
N ARG A 3 -60.93 56.17 -13.65
CA ARG A 3 -59.79 55.43 -13.07
C ARG A 3 -59.67 54.11 -13.84
N GLY A 4 -58.47 53.77 -14.33
CA GLY A 4 -58.14 52.49 -14.96
C GLY A 4 -57.11 51.70 -14.13
N PRO A 5 -57.09 50.36 -14.20
CA PRO A 5 -56.45 49.53 -13.17
C PRO A 5 -54.93 49.39 -13.34
N ARG A 6 -54.18 49.58 -12.23
CA ARG A 6 -52.73 49.30 -12.12
C ARG A 6 -52.44 48.21 -11.08
N PHE A 7 -53.24 47.14 -11.06
CA PHE A 7 -53.22 46.14 -9.97
C PHE A 7 -52.97 44.67 -10.39
N SER A 8 -52.45 44.42 -11.61
CA SER A 8 -52.23 43.04 -12.12
C SER A 8 -50.76 42.59 -12.21
N LEU A 9 -49.79 43.41 -11.79
CA LEU A 9 -48.36 43.04 -11.86
C LEU A 9 -47.74 42.53 -10.55
N LEU A 10 -48.45 42.59 -9.42
CA LEU A 10 -47.94 42.15 -8.11
C LEU A 10 -48.22 40.68 -7.77
N ALA A 11 -48.98 39.95 -8.61
CA ALA A 11 -49.38 38.57 -8.34
C ALA A 11 -48.37 37.49 -8.80
N PHE A 12 -47.41 37.83 -9.69
CA PHE A 12 -46.45 36.86 -10.24
C PHE A 12 -45.12 36.76 -9.47
N ALA A 13 -44.80 37.72 -8.62
CA ALA A 13 -43.58 37.71 -7.81
C ALA A 13 -43.42 36.48 -6.87
N PRO A 14 -44.45 36.01 -6.13
CA PRO A 14 -44.27 34.87 -5.23
C PRO A 14 -44.15 33.52 -5.96
N LEU A 15 -44.61 33.42 -7.21
CA LEU A 15 -44.53 32.17 -7.99
C LEU A 15 -43.14 31.95 -8.60
N ALA A 16 -42.44 33.04 -8.98
CA ALA A 16 -41.06 32.97 -9.46
C ALA A 16 -40.06 32.55 -8.35
N LEU A 17 -40.36 32.84 -7.08
CA LEU A 17 -39.58 32.40 -5.93
C LEU A 17 -39.70 30.89 -5.64
N LEU A 18 -40.78 30.24 -6.08
CA LEU A 18 -40.98 28.78 -5.91
C LEU A 18 -40.38 27.96 -7.07
N ALA A 19 -40.03 28.59 -8.18
CA ALA A 19 -39.37 27.94 -9.32
C ALA A 19 -37.84 27.87 -9.18
N ASN A 20 -37.26 28.67 -8.30
CA ASN A 20 -35.86 28.56 -7.89
C ASN A 20 -35.80 27.54 -6.74
N GLY A 21 -35.32 26.33 -7.02
CA GLY A 21 -35.40 25.20 -6.10
C GLY A 21 -34.67 25.39 -4.78
N CYS A 22 -34.94 24.50 -3.82
CA CYS A 22 -34.43 24.57 -2.43
C CYS A 22 -32.89 24.48 -2.28
N SER A 23 -32.12 24.36 -3.37
CA SER A 23 -30.66 24.36 -3.39
C SER A 23 -30.02 25.67 -2.89
N LEU A 24 -30.77 26.78 -2.88
CA LEU A 24 -30.34 28.05 -2.29
C LEU A 24 -30.49 28.13 -0.75
N VAL A 25 -31.24 27.21 -0.13
CA VAL A 25 -31.65 27.31 1.29
C VAL A 25 -31.08 26.20 2.17
N LEU A 26 -30.77 25.04 1.59
CA LEU A 26 -30.16 23.92 2.30
C LEU A 26 -28.71 23.73 1.81
N PRO A 27 -27.71 23.71 2.71
CA PRO A 27 -26.35 23.37 2.33
C PRO A 27 -26.28 21.89 1.94
N GLU A 28 -25.49 21.60 0.92
CA GLU A 28 -25.13 20.24 0.56
C GLU A 28 -24.22 19.66 1.63
N VAL A 29 -24.56 18.46 2.11
CA VAL A 29 -23.90 17.78 3.22
C VAL A 29 -23.18 16.55 2.66
N SER A 30 -21.87 16.66 2.47
CA SER A 30 -21.03 15.54 2.03
C SER A 30 -20.23 14.97 3.20
N HIS A 31 -20.18 13.64 3.25
CA HIS A 31 -19.40 12.87 4.22
C HIS A 31 -18.17 12.32 3.49
N VAL A 32 -16.98 12.78 3.85
CA VAL A 32 -15.72 12.31 3.25
C VAL A 32 -14.98 11.45 4.28
N PRO A 33 -14.55 10.22 3.93
CA PRO A 33 -13.65 9.45 4.80
C PRO A 33 -12.32 10.18 4.90
N VAL A 34 -11.99 10.65 6.10
CA VAL A 34 -10.66 11.19 6.38
C VAL A 34 -9.78 9.99 6.72
N VAL A 35 -8.69 9.83 5.98
CA VAL A 35 -7.75 8.74 6.16
C VAL A 35 -6.46 9.28 6.77
N HIS A 36 -5.92 8.56 7.75
CA HIS A 36 -4.64 8.82 8.40
C HIS A 36 -3.77 7.55 8.37
N ASN A 37 -2.51 7.65 8.78
CA ASN A 37 -1.65 6.49 8.98
C ASN A 37 -2.01 5.76 10.30
N PRO A 38 -2.60 4.55 10.28
CA PRO A 38 -2.90 3.79 11.51
C PRO A 38 -1.65 3.13 12.11
N PHE A 39 -0.49 3.22 11.44
CA PHE A 39 0.75 2.55 11.83
C PHE A 39 1.87 3.57 12.11
N PRO A 40 1.96 4.12 13.33
CA PRO A 40 3.04 5.04 13.73
C PRO A 40 4.47 4.50 13.53
N GLN A 41 4.62 3.18 13.39
CA GLN A 41 5.91 2.50 13.16
C GLN A 41 6.27 2.38 11.66
N LEU A 42 5.36 2.75 10.77
CA LEU A 42 5.51 2.78 9.31
C LEU A 42 5.33 4.23 8.84
N SER A 43 6.13 5.13 9.40
CA SER A 43 6.00 6.57 9.19
C SER A 43 6.69 7.01 7.91
N ARG A 44 7.87 6.47 7.62
CA ARG A 44 8.73 6.91 6.53
C ARG A 44 8.70 5.91 5.38
N VAL A 45 8.28 6.33 4.19
CA VAL A 45 7.92 5.42 3.09
C VAL A 45 8.61 5.82 1.80
N ALA A 46 9.21 4.87 1.10
CA ALA A 46 9.74 5.07 -0.26
C ALA A 46 8.83 4.41 -1.30
N VAL A 47 8.50 5.12 -2.38
CA VAL A 47 7.70 4.58 -3.50
C VAL A 47 8.62 4.30 -4.69
N VAL A 48 8.64 3.04 -5.14
CA VAL A 48 9.37 2.59 -6.33
C VAL A 48 8.53 2.83 -7.60
N PRO A 49 9.12 3.14 -8.78
CA PRO A 49 8.39 3.14 -10.05
C PRO A 49 7.57 1.86 -10.25
N PHE A 50 6.32 1.98 -10.70
CA PHE A 50 5.43 0.84 -10.79
C PHE A 50 5.83 -0.10 -11.94
N PHE A 51 5.72 -1.41 -11.74
CA PHE A 51 5.96 -2.39 -12.80
C PHE A 51 4.76 -2.47 -13.74
N ASN A 52 5.01 -2.47 -15.05
CA ASN A 52 3.95 -2.69 -16.03
C ASN A 52 3.77 -4.20 -16.28
N GLN A 53 2.65 -4.75 -15.84
CA GLN A 53 2.17 -6.10 -16.17
C GLN A 53 0.84 -6.06 -16.94
N SER A 54 0.45 -4.88 -17.44
CA SER A 54 -0.74 -4.71 -18.28
C SER A 54 -0.48 -5.11 -19.73
N GLN A 55 -1.53 -5.17 -20.55
CA GLN A 55 -1.40 -5.39 -21.99
C GLN A 55 -0.92 -4.14 -22.76
N GLU A 56 -0.94 -2.97 -22.13
CA GLU A 56 -0.57 -1.70 -22.73
C GLU A 56 0.92 -1.41 -22.48
N SER A 57 1.76 -1.58 -23.50
CA SER A 57 3.22 -1.44 -23.36
C SER A 57 3.69 0.00 -23.19
N THR A 58 2.82 0.99 -23.43
CA THR A 58 3.16 2.43 -23.33
C THR A 58 3.06 3.02 -21.92
N VAL A 59 2.60 2.25 -20.93
CA VAL A 59 2.45 2.69 -19.53
C VAL A 59 3.80 3.05 -18.89
N ASP A 60 3.94 4.31 -18.46
CA ASP A 60 5.08 4.75 -17.64
C ASP A 60 4.81 4.49 -16.14
N GLY A 61 5.53 3.53 -15.56
CA GLY A 61 5.51 3.23 -14.14
C GLY A 61 5.87 4.41 -13.23
N ARG A 62 6.62 5.39 -13.74
CA ARG A 62 6.98 6.62 -13.02
C ARG A 62 5.79 7.56 -12.85
N GLU A 63 4.88 7.61 -13.82
CA GLU A 63 3.63 8.41 -13.73
C GLU A 63 2.78 7.93 -12.55
N PHE A 64 2.57 6.61 -12.48
CA PHE A 64 1.86 5.94 -11.38
C PHE A 64 2.54 6.15 -10.02
N ALA A 65 3.86 5.99 -9.95
CA ALA A 65 4.59 6.20 -8.70
C ALA A 65 4.55 7.66 -8.23
N ASN A 66 4.63 8.64 -9.13
CA ASN A 66 4.49 10.06 -8.80
C ASN A 66 3.06 10.41 -8.34
N ALA A 67 2.05 9.84 -8.99
CA ALA A 67 0.65 10.00 -8.59
C ALA A 67 0.41 9.38 -7.20
N TYR A 68 0.89 8.17 -6.96
CA TYR A 68 0.80 7.48 -5.67
C TYR A 68 1.58 8.21 -4.56
N PHE A 69 2.77 8.74 -4.87
CA PHE A 69 3.54 9.62 -3.99
C PHE A 69 2.74 10.87 -3.57
N ALA A 70 2.12 11.56 -4.54
CA ALA A 70 1.39 12.81 -4.28
C ALA A 70 0.14 12.59 -3.42
N GLU A 71 -0.53 11.44 -3.56
CA GLU A 71 -1.66 11.07 -2.71
C GLU A 71 -1.23 10.57 -1.34
N LEU A 72 -0.18 9.74 -1.24
CA LEU A 72 0.34 9.27 0.04
C LEU A 72 0.91 10.41 0.89
N GLN A 73 1.56 11.40 0.27
CA GLN A 73 2.08 12.60 0.96
C GLN A 73 0.96 13.50 1.51
N ALA A 74 -0.25 13.42 0.95
CA ALA A 74 -1.41 14.16 1.45
C ALA A 74 -2.05 13.51 2.71
N ILE A 75 -1.69 12.27 3.04
CA ILE A 75 -2.26 11.51 4.17
C ILE A 75 -1.44 11.81 5.44
N PRO A 76 -2.09 12.28 6.54
CA PRO A 76 -1.40 12.56 7.79
C PRO A 76 -0.68 11.32 8.37
N GLY A 77 0.57 11.52 8.79
CA GLY A 77 1.38 10.49 9.43
C GLY A 77 2.34 9.73 8.50
N PHE A 78 2.45 10.12 7.22
CA PHE A 78 3.47 9.61 6.31
C PHE A 78 4.51 10.69 5.92
N GLU A 79 5.80 10.35 6.02
CA GLU A 79 6.91 11.05 5.37
C GLU A 79 7.31 10.25 4.13
N VAL A 80 6.92 10.72 2.94
CA VAL A 80 7.19 10.01 1.69
C VAL A 80 8.49 10.53 1.05
N VAL A 81 9.39 9.60 0.69
CA VAL A 81 10.61 9.92 -0.07
C VAL A 81 10.25 10.11 -1.55
N PRO A 82 10.68 11.22 -2.21
CA PRO A 82 10.37 11.47 -3.61
C PRO A 82 10.89 10.36 -4.54
N VAL A 83 10.07 9.97 -5.52
CA VAL A 83 10.36 8.87 -6.47
C VAL A 83 11.73 9.04 -7.13
N SER A 84 12.09 10.25 -7.54
CA SER A 84 13.40 10.54 -8.16
C SER A 84 14.60 10.25 -7.26
N VAL A 85 14.45 10.33 -5.93
CA VAL A 85 15.49 9.98 -4.96
C VAL A 85 15.58 8.46 -4.81
N VAL A 86 14.43 7.77 -4.82
CA VAL A 86 14.36 6.30 -4.80
C VAL A 86 15.00 5.72 -6.07
N GLU A 87 14.67 6.25 -7.24
CA GLU A 87 15.28 5.86 -8.52
C GLU A 87 16.78 6.13 -8.57
N ALA A 88 17.23 7.31 -8.12
CA ALA A 88 18.65 7.61 -8.05
C ALA A 88 19.40 6.64 -7.13
N ALA A 89 18.78 6.21 -6.03
CA ALA A 89 19.33 5.18 -5.16
C ALA A 89 19.33 3.79 -5.83
N MET A 90 18.25 3.39 -6.51
CA MET A 90 18.20 2.13 -7.26
C MET A 90 19.30 2.05 -8.32
N ILE A 91 19.48 3.11 -9.12
CA ILE A 91 20.54 3.20 -10.14
C ILE A 91 21.93 3.16 -9.49
N LYS A 92 22.16 3.97 -8.43
CA LYS A 92 23.43 4.03 -7.70
C LYS A 92 23.85 2.68 -7.13
N TYR A 93 22.89 1.85 -6.74
CA TYR A 93 23.11 0.60 -6.03
C TYR A 93 22.85 -0.67 -6.86
N GLY A 94 22.42 -0.54 -8.12
CA GLY A 94 22.11 -1.68 -8.99
C GLY A 94 20.90 -2.51 -8.53
N VAL A 95 19.91 -1.89 -7.87
CA VAL A 95 18.72 -2.58 -7.38
C VAL A 95 17.74 -2.83 -8.54
N SER A 96 17.38 -4.09 -8.75
CA SER A 96 16.46 -4.55 -9.79
C SER A 96 15.60 -5.68 -9.25
N PHE A 97 14.28 -5.46 -9.19
CA PHE A 97 13.33 -6.38 -8.55
C PHE A 97 13.04 -7.66 -9.37
N ASP A 98 13.65 -7.79 -10.54
CA ASP A 98 13.74 -9.04 -11.31
C ASP A 98 15.03 -9.81 -10.94
N PRO A 99 14.97 -11.10 -10.55
CA PRO A 99 13.79 -11.96 -10.46
C PRO A 99 12.98 -11.77 -9.15
N PRO A 100 11.67 -12.11 -9.15
CA PRO A 100 10.74 -11.81 -8.05
C PRO A 100 11.09 -12.47 -6.72
N GLU A 101 11.79 -13.62 -6.73
CA GLU A 101 12.28 -14.29 -5.52
C GLU A 101 13.21 -13.40 -4.68
N GLN A 102 13.96 -12.51 -5.34
CA GLN A 102 14.89 -11.59 -4.69
C GLN A 102 14.25 -10.23 -4.37
N ALA A 103 13.07 -9.93 -4.93
CA ALA A 103 12.41 -8.64 -4.78
C ALA A 103 12.21 -8.23 -3.32
N VAL A 104 11.83 -9.17 -2.44
CA VAL A 104 11.66 -8.90 -1.00
C VAL A 104 12.98 -8.51 -0.33
N GLN A 105 14.06 -9.24 -0.62
CA GLN A 105 15.37 -8.99 -0.03
C GLN A 105 15.94 -7.65 -0.52
N GLN A 106 15.78 -7.38 -1.82
CA GLN A 106 16.18 -6.12 -2.44
C GLN A 106 15.34 -4.92 -1.96
N ALA A 107 14.04 -5.09 -1.74
CA ALA A 107 13.17 -4.06 -1.16
C ALA A 107 13.65 -3.66 0.23
N ARG A 108 13.87 -4.64 1.11
CA ARG A 108 14.39 -4.42 2.48
C ARG A 108 15.78 -3.79 2.46
N TRP A 109 16.65 -4.26 1.57
CA TRP A 109 18.00 -3.72 1.40
C TRP A 109 17.96 -2.25 0.95
N LEU A 110 17.14 -1.91 -0.05
CA LEU A 110 16.93 -0.54 -0.51
C LEU A 110 16.35 0.33 0.61
N ALA A 111 15.41 -0.21 1.38
CA ALA A 111 14.81 0.46 2.53
C ALA A 111 15.84 0.81 3.60
N GLN A 112 16.75 -0.12 3.92
CA GLN A 112 17.88 0.09 4.83
C GLN A 112 18.86 1.15 4.30
N LYS A 113 19.11 1.22 2.98
CA LYS A 113 20.00 2.24 2.38
C LYS A 113 19.38 3.63 2.30
N LEU A 114 18.06 3.72 2.15
CA LEU A 114 17.31 4.98 2.17
C LEU A 114 16.98 5.46 3.61
N GLY A 115 17.06 4.56 4.59
CA GLY A 115 16.69 4.83 5.98
C GLY A 115 15.19 5.09 6.13
N VAL A 116 14.36 4.28 5.46
CA VAL A 116 12.88 4.34 5.53
C VAL A 116 12.33 3.16 6.32
N ASP A 117 11.09 3.26 6.78
CA ASP A 117 10.39 2.20 7.53
C ASP A 117 9.78 1.14 6.59
N ALA A 118 9.34 1.57 5.39
CA ALA A 118 8.80 0.69 4.35
C ALA A 118 9.15 1.14 2.92
N VAL A 119 9.19 0.17 2.01
CA VAL A 119 9.26 0.36 0.55
C VAL A 119 7.97 -0.15 -0.07
N VAL A 120 7.37 0.68 -0.93
CA VAL A 120 6.16 0.37 -1.70
C VAL A 120 6.55 -0.07 -3.10
N ILE A 121 6.11 -1.28 -3.46
CA ILE A 121 6.21 -1.84 -4.80
C ILE A 121 4.81 -1.88 -5.40
N GLY A 122 4.60 -1.13 -6.48
CA GLY A 122 3.36 -1.12 -7.22
C GLY A 122 3.50 -1.81 -8.57
N THR A 123 2.41 -2.40 -9.04
CA THR A 123 2.31 -3.08 -10.33
C THR A 123 0.99 -2.72 -11.00
N VAL A 124 1.04 -2.25 -12.25
CA VAL A 124 -0.14 -1.99 -13.08
C VAL A 124 -0.52 -3.28 -13.80
N THR A 125 -1.72 -3.79 -13.56
CA THR A 125 -2.19 -5.11 -14.04
C THR A 125 -3.22 -5.04 -15.17
N ASP A 126 -3.98 -3.94 -15.27
CA ASP A 126 -4.80 -3.56 -16.43
C ASP A 126 -4.65 -2.05 -16.60
N PHE A 127 -4.58 -1.55 -17.83
CA PHE A 127 -4.67 -0.12 -18.06
C PHE A 127 -5.29 0.14 -19.42
N SER A 128 -6.23 1.08 -19.44
CA SER A 128 -6.79 1.60 -20.68
C SER A 128 -7.12 3.07 -20.46
N PRO A 129 -6.42 4.00 -21.13
CA PRO A 129 -6.70 5.44 -21.02
C PRO A 129 -7.91 5.84 -21.88
N TYR A 130 -8.35 4.99 -22.80
CA TYR A 130 -9.46 5.26 -23.72
C TYR A 130 -10.81 5.03 -23.06
N TYR A 131 -11.80 5.88 -23.38
CA TYR A 131 -13.13 5.80 -22.79
C TYR A 131 -13.86 4.48 -23.14
N PRO A 132 -14.41 3.75 -22.15
CA PRO A 132 -14.37 4.02 -20.72
C PRO A 132 -13.02 3.62 -20.07
N PRO A 133 -12.28 4.54 -19.42
CA PRO A 133 -10.96 4.20 -18.89
C PRO A 133 -11.03 3.19 -17.74
N ARG A 134 -9.95 2.42 -17.60
CA ARG A 134 -9.75 1.37 -16.58
C ARG A 134 -8.32 1.39 -16.06
N CYS A 135 -8.16 1.06 -14.78
CA CYS A 135 -6.87 0.92 -14.13
C CYS A 135 -6.93 -0.22 -13.10
N GLY A 136 -6.19 -1.30 -13.35
CA GLY A 136 -5.88 -2.34 -12.39
C GLY A 136 -4.52 -2.08 -11.76
N MET A 137 -4.47 -2.09 -10.43
CA MET A 137 -3.20 -1.99 -9.69
C MET A 137 -3.15 -2.97 -8.52
N ARG A 138 -1.96 -3.54 -8.32
CA ARG A 138 -1.57 -4.32 -7.14
C ARG A 138 -0.42 -3.57 -6.47
N VAL A 139 -0.54 -3.30 -5.18
CA VAL A 139 0.51 -2.62 -4.41
C VAL A 139 0.83 -3.41 -3.16
N GLU A 140 2.12 -3.56 -2.91
CA GLU A 140 2.71 -4.33 -1.83
C GLU A 140 3.67 -3.45 -1.04
N TRP A 141 3.54 -3.46 0.28
CA TRP A 141 4.40 -2.72 1.20
C TRP A 141 5.36 -3.69 1.87
N TYR A 142 6.65 -3.38 1.85
CA TYR A 142 7.70 -4.17 2.47
C TYR A 142 8.36 -3.38 3.59
N ALA A 143 8.15 -3.80 4.84
CA ALA A 143 8.80 -3.18 6.00
C ALA A 143 10.30 -3.51 6.04
N THR A 144 11.10 -2.54 6.46
CA THR A 144 12.56 -2.63 6.64
C THR A 144 12.96 -3.61 7.73
N ASN A 145 12.15 -3.69 8.80
CA ASN A 145 12.33 -4.61 9.90
C ASN A 145 11.62 -5.94 9.59
N GLU A 146 12.41 -7.03 9.48
CA GLU A 146 11.90 -8.36 9.14
C GLU A 146 10.94 -8.96 10.18
N GLY A 147 10.88 -8.40 11.39
CA GLY A 147 9.97 -8.82 12.46
C GLY A 147 8.54 -8.27 12.35
N PHE A 148 8.22 -7.42 11.37
CA PHE A 148 6.84 -7.00 11.13
C PHE A 148 6.04 -8.10 10.42
N HIS A 149 4.99 -8.56 11.09
CA HIS A 149 3.99 -9.46 10.52
C HIS A 149 3.10 -8.73 9.49
N GLU A 150 2.42 -9.51 8.65
CA GLU A 150 1.38 -8.98 7.76
C GLU A 150 0.23 -8.37 8.58
N ILE A 151 -0.29 -7.25 8.09
CA ILE A 151 -1.41 -6.51 8.67
C ILE A 151 -2.66 -6.80 7.81
N PRO A 152 -3.53 -7.74 8.24
CA PRO A 152 -4.69 -8.14 7.47
C PRO A 152 -5.76 -7.04 7.42
N ALA A 153 -6.69 -7.16 6.48
CA ALA A 153 -7.95 -6.43 6.54
C ALA A 153 -8.66 -6.72 7.88
N GLY A 154 -9.33 -5.71 8.42
CA GLY A 154 -9.95 -5.73 9.74
C GLY A 154 -9.06 -5.26 10.88
N TYR A 155 -7.72 -5.32 10.74
CA TYR A 155 -6.80 -4.93 11.81
C TYR A 155 -7.00 -3.47 12.22
N GLY A 156 -7.00 -3.20 13.53
CA GLY A 156 -7.15 -1.84 14.08
C GLY A 156 -8.57 -1.25 13.98
N LEU A 157 -9.54 -1.95 13.39
CA LEU A 157 -10.95 -1.51 13.40
C LEU A 157 -11.58 -1.66 14.80
N PRO A 158 -12.60 -0.85 15.13
CA PRO A 158 -13.17 -0.78 16.47
C PRO A 158 -14.20 -1.90 16.76
N TRP A 159 -13.79 -3.16 16.60
CA TRP A 159 -14.61 -4.35 16.86
C TRP A 159 -15.11 -4.43 18.31
N GLY A 160 -16.36 -4.84 18.50
CA GLY A 160 -17.01 -4.95 19.81
C GLY A 160 -17.37 -3.61 20.45
N THR A 161 -17.33 -2.51 19.70
CA THR A 161 -17.70 -1.16 20.16
C THR A 161 -18.97 -0.67 19.46
N ALA A 162 -19.53 0.45 19.92
CA ALA A 162 -20.66 1.08 19.23
C ALA A 162 -20.28 1.61 17.82
N GLN A 163 -18.99 1.77 17.53
CA GLN A 163 -18.48 2.22 16.24
C GLN A 163 -18.46 1.10 15.18
N GLU A 164 -18.65 -0.16 15.57
CA GLU A 164 -18.69 -1.32 14.65
C GLU A 164 -19.82 -1.22 13.62
N GLU A 165 -20.97 -0.61 13.98
CA GLU A 165 -22.12 -0.38 13.10
C GLU A 165 -21.79 0.51 11.88
N TYR A 166 -20.71 1.29 11.93
CA TYR A 166 -20.28 2.17 10.84
C TYR A 166 -19.20 1.56 9.95
N ILE A 167 -18.75 0.32 10.21
CA ILE A 167 -17.82 -0.39 9.34
C ILE A 167 -18.59 -0.93 8.13
N PRO A 168 -18.18 -0.65 6.87
CA PRO A 168 -18.88 -1.17 5.70
C PRO A 168 -18.85 -2.69 5.62
N ASP A 169 -19.98 -3.31 5.24
CA ASP A 169 -20.12 -4.77 5.09
C ASP A 169 -19.01 -5.43 4.25
N SER A 170 -18.50 -4.72 3.23
CA SER A 170 -17.38 -5.19 2.39
C SER A 170 -16.08 -5.35 3.19
N VAL A 171 -15.78 -4.41 4.09
CA VAL A 171 -14.61 -4.46 4.97
C VAL A 171 -14.78 -5.55 6.04
N VAL A 172 -16.00 -5.76 6.54
CA VAL A 172 -16.31 -6.85 7.47
C VAL A 172 -16.07 -8.20 6.80
N PHE A 173 -16.59 -8.40 5.59
CA PHE A 173 -16.38 -9.63 4.82
C PHE A 173 -14.89 -9.88 4.49
N GLU A 174 -14.13 -8.84 4.12
CA GLU A 174 -12.69 -8.96 3.88
C GLU A 174 -11.92 -9.35 5.14
N ALA A 175 -12.29 -8.79 6.30
CA ALA A 175 -11.70 -9.14 7.59
C ALA A 175 -11.98 -10.60 7.97
N GLU A 176 -13.25 -11.03 7.93
CA GLU A 176 -13.65 -12.42 8.19
C GLU A 176 -12.91 -13.40 7.27
N MET A 177 -12.81 -13.09 5.98
CA MET A 177 -12.07 -13.91 5.01
C MET A 177 -10.55 -13.94 5.25
N ALA A 178 -9.96 -12.84 5.74
CA ALA A 178 -8.54 -12.80 6.11
C ALA A 178 -8.25 -13.65 7.35
N LEU A 179 -9.11 -13.57 8.38
CA LEU A 179 -9.02 -14.40 9.58
C LEU A 179 -9.26 -15.88 9.27
N ALA A 180 -10.26 -16.20 8.43
CA ALA A 180 -10.50 -17.55 7.96
C ALA A 180 -9.28 -18.11 7.20
N ARG A 181 -8.60 -17.30 6.37
CA ARG A 181 -7.36 -17.69 5.69
C ARG A 181 -6.25 -18.03 6.69
N ALA A 182 -6.00 -17.17 7.67
CA ALA A 182 -4.97 -17.40 8.68
C ALA A 182 -5.27 -18.65 9.55
N GLN A 183 -6.54 -18.86 9.92
CA GLN A 183 -6.96 -20.08 10.62
C GLN A 183 -6.74 -21.33 9.77
N MET A 184 -7.16 -21.31 8.50
CA MET A 184 -6.97 -22.42 7.57
C MET A 184 -5.49 -22.69 7.27
N GLU A 185 -4.62 -21.68 7.24
CA GLU A 185 -3.17 -21.86 7.10
C GLU A 185 -2.60 -22.73 8.23
N THR A 186 -3.03 -22.51 9.49
CA THR A 186 -2.61 -23.36 10.63
C THR A 186 -3.15 -24.81 10.56
N GLN A 187 -4.25 -25.05 9.84
CA GLN A 187 -4.85 -26.38 9.69
C GLN A 187 -4.46 -27.09 8.40
N SER A 188 -3.90 -26.38 7.42
CA SER A 188 -3.63 -26.91 6.09
C SER A 188 -2.49 -27.94 6.16
N PRO A 189 -2.70 -29.19 5.70
CA PRO A 189 -1.67 -30.22 5.77
C PRO A 189 -0.53 -29.88 4.80
N VAL A 190 0.67 -29.67 5.33
CA VAL A 190 1.89 -29.55 4.52
C VAL A 190 2.16 -30.90 3.87
N VAL A 191 1.95 -30.99 2.55
CA VAL A 191 2.27 -32.19 1.76
C VAL A 191 3.79 -32.32 1.65
N ALA A 192 4.37 -33.11 2.55
CA ALA A 192 5.79 -33.41 2.54
C ALA A 192 6.20 -34.02 1.18
N GLY A 193 7.04 -33.30 0.42
CA GLY A 193 7.54 -33.72 -0.89
C GLY A 193 7.19 -32.79 -2.05
N HIS A 194 6.36 -31.76 -1.86
CA HIS A 194 6.34 -30.64 -2.80
C HIS A 194 7.47 -29.67 -2.42
N ALA A 195 8.60 -29.84 -3.10
CA ALA A 195 9.59 -28.77 -3.25
C ALA A 195 8.95 -27.58 -3.99
N GLU A 196 9.74 -26.51 -4.13
CA GLU A 196 9.42 -25.26 -4.85
C GLU A 196 8.57 -25.47 -6.12
N PRO A 197 7.69 -24.50 -6.47
CA PRO A 197 6.82 -24.61 -7.64
C PRO A 197 7.67 -24.98 -8.85
N ALA A 198 7.46 -26.19 -9.36
CA ALA A 198 8.39 -26.80 -10.29
C ALA A 198 8.59 -25.87 -11.50
N THR A 199 9.81 -25.34 -11.62
CA THR A 199 10.30 -24.74 -12.84
C THR A 199 9.91 -25.69 -13.96
N LEU A 200 9.14 -25.21 -14.94
CA LEU A 200 8.76 -26.01 -16.10
C LEU A 200 10.01 -26.25 -16.93
N THR A 201 10.80 -27.24 -16.51
CA THR A 201 11.94 -27.76 -17.26
C THR A 201 11.42 -28.07 -18.65
N PRO A 202 11.93 -27.41 -19.71
CA PRO A 202 11.50 -27.72 -21.05
C PRO A 202 11.71 -29.22 -21.29
N LEU A 203 10.71 -29.86 -21.90
CA LEU A 203 10.72 -31.29 -22.15
C LEU A 203 12.05 -31.69 -22.79
N ILE A 204 12.73 -32.62 -22.12
CA ILE A 204 14.04 -33.15 -22.53
C ILE A 204 13.96 -33.57 -24.00
N GLU A 205 14.80 -32.92 -24.81
CA GLU A 205 15.00 -33.28 -26.21
C GLU A 205 15.43 -34.76 -26.28
N PRO A 206 14.78 -35.61 -27.11
CA PRO A 206 15.07 -37.03 -27.11
C PRO A 206 16.53 -37.29 -27.52
N ALA A 207 17.25 -37.96 -26.63
CA ALA A 207 18.67 -38.27 -26.74
C ALA A 207 19.03 -38.97 -28.08
N PRO A 208 20.26 -38.77 -28.61
CA PRO A 208 20.57 -39.06 -30.00
C PRO A 208 20.56 -40.55 -30.34
N LEU A 209 20.15 -40.83 -31.59
CA LEU A 209 20.26 -42.15 -32.21
C LEU A 209 21.73 -42.62 -32.22
N GLN A 210 21.99 -43.77 -31.59
CA GLN A 210 23.30 -44.41 -31.60
C GLN A 210 23.66 -44.86 -33.03
N ALA A 211 24.65 -44.21 -33.63
CA ALA A 211 25.27 -44.68 -34.87
C ALA A 211 26.21 -45.87 -34.59
N THR A 212 26.19 -46.87 -35.47
CA THR A 212 27.04 -48.06 -35.39
C THR A 212 28.49 -47.78 -35.78
N PRO A 213 29.48 -48.55 -35.27
CA PRO A 213 30.89 -48.28 -35.50
C PRO A 213 31.41 -48.80 -36.85
N SER A 214 32.31 -48.03 -37.48
CA SER A 214 33.14 -48.42 -38.65
C SER A 214 34.32 -47.43 -38.80
N PRO A 215 35.40 -47.80 -39.53
CA PRO A 215 36.73 -47.80 -38.89
C PRO A 215 37.74 -46.72 -39.32
N GLU A 216 38.83 -46.67 -38.54
CA GLU A 216 40.20 -46.15 -38.75
C GLU A 216 40.53 -45.27 -40.00
N ALA A 217 41.03 -44.06 -39.69
CA ALA A 217 42.25 -43.41 -40.24
C ALA A 217 42.34 -43.06 -41.76
N PRO A 218 43.12 -42.05 -42.20
CA PRO A 218 44.27 -41.44 -41.50
C PRO A 218 44.35 -39.89 -41.50
N GLU A 219 45.50 -39.43 -40.99
CA GLU A 219 46.04 -38.07 -40.87
C GLU A 219 45.82 -37.12 -42.07
N GLY A 220 45.68 -35.82 -41.78
CA GLY A 220 46.00 -34.78 -42.77
C GLY A 220 45.38 -33.39 -42.53
N TYR A 221 46.26 -32.41 -42.30
CA TYR A 221 46.12 -31.01 -42.74
C TYR A 221 45.15 -30.07 -41.97
N ASP A 222 45.72 -29.27 -41.06
CA ASP A 222 45.15 -27.97 -40.62
C ASP A 222 45.92 -26.84 -41.33
N PRO A 223 45.25 -25.98 -42.13
CA PRO A 223 45.92 -24.93 -42.91
C PRO A 223 45.66 -23.49 -42.42
N PHE A 224 45.51 -23.22 -41.12
CA PHE A 224 45.38 -21.83 -40.61
C PHE A 224 46.17 -21.48 -39.33
N GLU A 225 47.38 -22.03 -39.14
CA GLU A 225 48.39 -21.38 -38.29
C GLU A 225 49.17 -20.31 -39.09
N GLU A 226 48.94 -19.02 -38.81
CA GLU A 226 49.95 -17.98 -39.07
C GLU A 226 49.87 -16.84 -38.03
N GLU A 227 50.84 -16.88 -37.11
CA GLU A 227 51.50 -15.78 -36.41
C GLU A 227 50.79 -14.43 -36.21
N ARG A 228 50.65 -14.02 -34.93
CA ARG A 228 51.37 -12.81 -34.52
C ARG A 228 51.82 -12.80 -33.06
N GLN A 229 52.99 -12.21 -32.88
CA GLN A 229 53.87 -12.34 -31.73
C GLN A 229 53.97 -11.03 -30.92
N ASP A 230 54.34 -11.15 -29.64
CA ASP A 230 54.95 -10.15 -28.74
C ASP A 230 54.37 -8.72 -28.68
N SER A 231 53.94 -8.32 -27.47
CA SER A 231 54.78 -7.45 -26.61
C SER A 231 54.08 -7.12 -25.27
N ALA A 232 54.71 -7.46 -24.16
CA ALA A 232 54.52 -6.76 -22.88
C ALA A 232 55.42 -5.50 -22.84
N PRO A 233 55.21 -4.58 -21.90
CA PRO A 233 56.01 -4.70 -20.68
C PRO A 233 55.27 -4.36 -19.37
N SER A 234 55.84 -4.85 -18.28
CA SER A 234 55.44 -4.63 -16.89
C SER A 234 55.62 -3.18 -16.44
N ILE A 235 54.82 -2.76 -15.45
CA ILE A 235 55.19 -1.70 -14.50
C ILE A 235 55.05 -2.27 -13.09
N GLU A 236 56.12 -2.18 -12.30
CA GLU A 236 56.18 -2.49 -10.87
C GLU A 236 56.05 -1.20 -10.04
N GLY A 237 55.64 -1.33 -8.78
CA GLY A 237 55.63 -0.25 -7.77
C GLY A 237 54.32 0.56 -7.74
N GLU A 238 53.65 0.80 -6.62
CA GLU A 238 54.17 0.94 -5.25
C GLU A 238 53.21 0.37 -4.18
N GLU A 239 53.81 -0.20 -3.14
CA GLU A 239 53.18 -0.67 -1.92
C GLU A 239 53.22 0.45 -0.87
N MET A 240 52.07 0.90 -0.36
CA MET A 240 52.01 1.93 0.69
C MET A 240 51.21 1.43 1.89
N ALA A 241 51.93 1.16 2.97
CA ALA A 241 51.43 0.71 4.27
C ALA A 241 50.88 1.90 5.10
N PRO A 242 50.17 1.66 6.23
CA PRO A 242 49.23 2.64 6.78
C PRO A 242 49.84 3.59 7.83
N GLU A 243 49.31 4.82 7.88
CA GLU A 243 49.48 5.76 8.99
C GLU A 243 48.13 6.17 9.59
N GLY A 244 48.12 6.61 10.86
CA GLY A 244 47.02 7.40 11.42
C GLY A 244 46.04 6.71 12.37
N VAL A 245 46.53 6.06 13.44
CA VAL A 245 45.70 5.84 14.64
C VAL A 245 45.65 7.16 15.42
N GLU A 246 44.52 7.87 15.40
CA GLU A 246 44.29 8.99 16.31
C GLU A 246 43.18 8.65 17.31
N SER A 247 43.61 8.26 18.52
CA SER A 247 42.75 7.96 19.65
C SER A 247 42.43 9.23 20.45
N ILE A 248 41.16 9.65 20.48
CA ILE A 248 40.69 10.75 21.34
C ILE A 248 39.98 10.16 22.58
N PRO A 249 40.36 10.54 23.82
CA PRO A 249 39.82 9.98 25.05
C PRO A 249 38.51 10.67 25.54
N PRO A 250 37.70 9.98 26.36
CA PRO A 250 36.53 10.54 27.09
C PRO A 250 36.87 10.84 28.58
N PRO A 251 35.90 11.16 29.49
CA PRO A 251 34.55 11.70 29.32
C PRO A 251 34.56 13.19 29.81
N PRO A 252 34.07 13.68 31.00
CA PRO A 252 33.04 13.26 31.98
C PRO A 252 31.79 14.19 32.01
N GLY A 253 30.75 13.86 32.81
CA GLY A 253 29.82 14.87 33.35
C GLY A 253 28.33 14.50 33.45
N ASP A 254 27.93 13.88 34.57
CA ASP A 254 26.54 13.64 34.95
C ASP A 254 25.65 14.91 35.04
N ASN A 255 24.38 14.81 34.61
CA ASN A 255 23.26 14.83 35.56
C ASN A 255 21.89 14.49 34.93
N PRO A 256 20.98 13.82 35.67
CA PRO A 256 19.67 13.42 35.16
C PRO A 256 18.57 14.44 35.49
N LEU A 257 17.63 14.66 34.57
CA LEU A 257 16.40 15.41 34.87
C LEU A 257 15.13 14.69 34.39
N ARG A 258 14.45 14.10 35.38
CA ARG A 258 12.99 13.94 35.48
C ARG A 258 12.24 13.29 34.31
N ALA A 259 12.02 11.98 34.44
CA ALA A 259 10.74 11.40 34.04
C ALA A 259 9.61 12.06 34.86
N ALA A 260 8.58 12.56 34.17
CA ALA A 260 7.35 12.99 34.81
C ALA A 260 6.45 11.78 35.05
N VAL A 261 6.39 11.33 36.31
CA VAL A 261 5.42 10.33 36.75
C VAL A 261 4.02 10.96 36.72
N PHE A 262 3.10 10.36 35.97
CA PHE A 262 1.67 10.62 36.11
C PHE A 262 1.07 9.55 37.01
N ASP A 263 0.63 9.96 38.20
CA ASP A 263 -0.10 9.09 39.12
C ASP A 263 -1.48 8.73 38.54
N ALA A 264 -1.80 7.44 38.54
CA ALA A 264 -3.15 6.94 38.33
C ALA A 264 -3.83 6.76 39.70
N PRO A 265 -5.03 7.33 39.93
CA PRO A 265 -5.76 7.08 41.17
C PRO A 265 -6.36 5.66 41.15
N LEU A 266 -5.92 4.84 42.11
CA LEU A 266 -6.65 3.63 42.50
C LEU A 266 -8.02 4.04 43.05
N ASN A 267 -9.11 3.40 42.60
CA ASN A 267 -10.08 2.93 43.60
C ASN A 267 -10.96 1.73 43.19
N GLU A 268 -11.04 0.82 44.15
CA GLU A 268 -12.16 -0.04 44.56
C GLU A 268 -12.91 -0.95 43.57
N THR A 269 -12.69 -2.24 43.82
CA THR A 269 -13.55 -3.37 43.50
C THR A 269 -14.96 -3.26 44.08
N GLY A 270 -15.99 -3.48 43.24
CA GLY A 270 -17.37 -3.78 43.66
C GLY A 270 -18.04 -4.70 42.64
N PRO A 271 -18.75 -5.77 43.04
CA PRO A 271 -19.31 -6.74 42.10
C PRO A 271 -20.64 -6.25 41.53
N THR A 272 -20.71 -6.04 40.21
CA THR A 272 -21.98 -5.73 39.52
C THR A 272 -22.56 -6.98 38.88
N ILE A 273 -23.85 -7.18 39.12
CA ILE A 273 -24.63 -8.36 38.73
C ILE A 273 -24.81 -8.41 37.20
N GLY A 274 -24.73 -9.60 36.62
CA GLY A 274 -24.57 -9.79 35.17
C GLY A 274 -25.82 -9.54 34.32
N ALA A 275 -25.57 -9.15 33.06
CA ALA A 275 -26.53 -9.25 31.96
C ALA A 275 -26.33 -10.59 31.20
N PRO A 276 -27.41 -11.29 30.81
CA PRO A 276 -27.30 -12.59 30.16
C PRO A 276 -26.91 -12.45 28.67
N GLY A 277 -25.79 -13.05 28.30
CA GLY A 277 -25.27 -13.05 26.92
C GLY A 277 -23.76 -13.34 26.85
N ALA A 278 -23.01 -12.91 27.87
CA ALA A 278 -21.57 -13.09 27.96
C ALA A 278 -21.14 -14.47 28.54
N VAL A 279 -21.66 -15.57 27.97
CA VAL A 279 -21.26 -16.94 28.34
C VAL A 279 -20.92 -17.73 27.07
N GLY A 280 -19.63 -17.76 26.69
CA GLY A 280 -19.22 -18.51 25.49
C GLY A 280 -17.80 -18.29 24.94
N ALA A 281 -17.01 -17.33 25.42
CA ALA A 281 -15.71 -16.99 24.80
C ALA A 281 -14.47 -17.16 25.70
N TYR A 282 -14.62 -17.74 26.91
CA TYR A 282 -13.52 -17.88 27.90
C TYR A 282 -13.23 -19.34 28.28
N ALA A 283 -13.59 -20.30 27.43
CA ALA A 283 -13.60 -21.74 27.76
C ALA A 283 -13.07 -22.67 26.65
N LEU A 284 -12.13 -22.21 25.82
CA LEU A 284 -11.35 -23.07 24.88
C LEU A 284 -9.82 -22.93 25.04
N ASN A 285 -9.35 -22.38 26.17
CA ASN A 285 -7.92 -22.35 26.53
C ASN A 285 -7.41 -23.79 26.77
N GLY A 286 -6.95 -24.43 25.70
CA GLY A 286 -6.35 -25.78 25.72
C GLY A 286 -6.63 -26.65 24.49
N MET A 287 -7.55 -26.27 23.58
CA MET A 287 -7.87 -27.05 22.38
C MET A 287 -7.47 -26.39 21.05
N LEU A 288 -6.99 -25.15 21.09
CA LEU A 288 -6.53 -24.42 19.91
C LEU A 288 -5.00 -24.55 19.74
N PRO A 289 -4.46 -24.63 18.51
CA PRO A 289 -3.03 -24.60 18.25
C PRO A 289 -2.33 -23.39 18.89
N PRO A 290 -1.04 -23.48 19.29
CA PRO A 290 -0.31 -22.37 19.91
C PRO A 290 -0.23 -21.08 19.09
N ASP A 291 -0.33 -21.18 17.76
CA ASP A 291 -0.33 -20.06 16.81
C ASP A 291 -1.74 -19.76 16.22
N TRP A 292 -2.82 -20.22 16.87
CA TRP A 292 -4.19 -19.99 16.40
C TRP A 292 -4.58 -18.50 16.50
N PRO A 293 -5.07 -17.86 15.42
CA PRO A 293 -5.56 -16.48 15.48
C PRO A 293 -6.79 -16.35 16.39
N ASP A 294 -6.76 -15.41 17.34
CA ASP A 294 -7.94 -15.07 18.15
C ASP A 294 -9.09 -14.65 17.22
N ALA A 295 -10.30 -15.14 17.49
CA ALA A 295 -11.52 -14.75 16.79
C ALA A 295 -11.83 -13.23 16.90
N ARG A 296 -11.21 -12.53 17.86
CA ARG A 296 -11.22 -11.06 17.99
C ARG A 296 -9.83 -10.42 17.81
N GLY A 297 -8.88 -11.16 17.22
CA GLY A 297 -7.46 -10.82 17.10
C GLY A 297 -7.11 -9.67 16.14
N PHE A 298 -8.09 -8.91 15.69
CA PHE A 298 -7.91 -7.69 14.90
C PHE A 298 -7.53 -6.47 15.76
N SER A 299 -7.81 -6.51 17.06
CA SER A 299 -7.36 -5.48 18.00
C SER A 299 -5.89 -5.74 18.40
N PRO A 300 -4.97 -4.77 18.24
CA PRO A 300 -3.59 -4.95 18.69
C PRO A 300 -3.54 -5.23 20.20
N PRO A 301 -2.71 -6.20 20.66
CA PRO A 301 -2.51 -6.41 22.08
C PRO A 301 -1.88 -5.16 22.72
N GLY A 302 -2.31 -4.84 23.94
CA GLY A 302 -1.76 -3.72 24.70
C GLY A 302 -0.24 -3.84 24.94
N PRO A 303 0.46 -2.74 25.23
CA PRO A 303 1.91 -2.74 25.41
C PRO A 303 2.32 -3.65 26.56
N VAL A 304 3.20 -4.62 26.26
CA VAL A 304 3.76 -5.57 27.23
C VAL A 304 5.21 -5.21 27.60
N PRO A 305 5.65 -5.41 28.85
CA PRO A 305 7.02 -5.05 29.28
C PRO A 305 8.14 -5.81 28.56
N MET A 306 7.86 -7.01 28.06
CA MET A 306 8.80 -7.83 27.30
C MET A 306 8.41 -7.82 25.83
N ARG A 307 9.33 -7.41 24.95
CA ARG A 307 9.11 -7.43 23.49
C ARG A 307 8.87 -8.87 23.02
N PRO A 308 7.88 -9.14 22.14
CA PRO A 308 7.70 -10.44 21.52
C PRO A 308 8.96 -10.94 20.80
N THR A 309 9.17 -12.25 20.77
CA THR A 309 10.23 -12.87 19.96
C THR A 309 10.00 -12.54 18.48
N ALA A 310 11.02 -12.01 17.81
CA ALA A 310 10.94 -11.67 16.40
C ALA A 310 10.76 -12.95 15.55
N LYS A 311 9.56 -13.13 14.98
CA LYS A 311 9.33 -14.08 13.88
C LYS A 311 9.63 -13.36 12.56
N ARG A 312 10.47 -13.95 11.70
CA ARG A 312 10.80 -13.39 10.39
C ARG A 312 9.62 -13.52 9.45
N ASN A 313 9.05 -12.40 9.02
CA ASN A 313 8.08 -12.38 7.92
C ASN A 313 8.84 -12.50 6.58
N PRO A 314 8.52 -13.45 5.70
CA PRO A 314 9.10 -13.53 4.36
C PRO A 314 8.37 -12.67 3.31
N GLY A 315 7.18 -12.15 3.61
CA GLY A 315 6.31 -11.45 2.66
C GLY A 315 6.26 -9.93 2.82
N PRO A 316 5.31 -9.29 2.10
CA PRO A 316 4.90 -7.91 2.37
C PRO A 316 4.16 -7.82 3.72
N ILE A 317 4.05 -6.60 4.24
CA ILE A 317 3.26 -6.27 5.44
C ILE A 317 1.83 -5.85 5.11
N MET A 318 1.61 -5.32 3.90
CA MET A 318 0.27 -4.97 3.40
C MET A 318 0.24 -5.23 1.89
N THR A 319 -0.86 -5.83 1.44
CA THR A 319 -1.16 -6.04 0.02
C THR A 319 -2.56 -5.50 -0.25
N HIS A 320 -2.72 -4.75 -1.35
CA HIS A 320 -4.05 -4.39 -1.85
C HIS A 320 -4.07 -4.45 -3.39
N THR A 321 -5.09 -5.11 -3.94
CA THR A 321 -5.25 -5.30 -5.39
C THR A 321 -6.66 -4.88 -5.80
N ARG A 322 -6.76 -3.90 -6.69
CA ARG A 322 -8.04 -3.33 -7.12
C ARG A 322 -8.03 -3.04 -8.62
N VAL A 323 -9.19 -3.24 -9.25
CA VAL A 323 -9.45 -2.78 -10.62
C VAL A 323 -10.54 -1.71 -10.59
N PHE A 324 -10.17 -0.52 -11.04
CA PHE A 324 -11.01 0.66 -11.17
C PHE A 324 -11.57 0.77 -12.60
N ARG A 325 -12.84 1.16 -12.71
CA ARG A 325 -13.56 1.29 -13.99
C ARG A 325 -14.43 2.55 -13.94
N SER A 326 -14.32 3.40 -14.94
CA SER A 326 -15.16 4.60 -15.07
C SER A 326 -16.66 4.32 -15.25
N THR A 327 -17.04 3.10 -15.62
CA THR A 327 -18.46 2.68 -15.75
C THR A 327 -19.11 2.33 -14.42
N ASP A 328 -18.35 2.30 -13.32
CA ASP A 328 -18.82 1.93 -11.99
C ASP A 328 -19.46 3.16 -11.31
N PRO A 329 -20.75 3.09 -10.90
CA PRO A 329 -21.41 4.22 -10.24
C PRO A 329 -20.75 4.61 -8.92
N GLU A 330 -20.22 3.66 -8.15
CA GLU A 330 -19.55 3.93 -6.88
C GLU A 330 -18.25 4.71 -7.12
N PHE A 331 -17.48 4.28 -8.14
CA PHE A 331 -16.26 4.97 -8.58
C PHE A 331 -16.54 6.42 -9.02
N THR A 332 -17.57 6.64 -9.84
CA THR A 332 -17.92 8.00 -10.31
C THR A 332 -18.47 8.90 -9.20
N SER A 333 -19.20 8.32 -8.23
CA SER A 333 -19.66 9.04 -7.03
C SER A 333 -18.48 9.48 -6.15
N ALA A 334 -17.54 8.56 -5.89
CA ALA A 334 -16.31 8.86 -5.16
C ALA A 334 -15.44 9.92 -5.89
N LEU A 335 -15.37 9.86 -7.22
CA LEU A 335 -14.65 10.84 -8.04
C LEU A 335 -15.28 12.25 -7.94
N ALA A 336 -16.60 12.34 -7.97
CA ALA A 336 -17.31 13.62 -7.80
C ALA A 336 -16.96 14.28 -6.45
N GLY A 337 -17.14 13.56 -5.35
CA GLY A 337 -16.82 14.06 -4.01
C GLY A 337 -15.33 14.39 -3.80
N TYR A 338 -14.43 13.64 -4.44
CA TYR A 338 -12.99 13.90 -4.44
C TYR A 338 -12.62 15.23 -5.12
N VAL A 339 -13.19 15.52 -6.30
CA VAL A 339 -12.93 16.77 -7.03
C VAL A 339 -13.54 17.96 -6.30
N GLU A 340 -14.77 17.82 -5.80
CA GLU A 340 -15.43 18.83 -4.98
C GLU A 340 -14.62 19.18 -3.73
N TYR A 341 -14.07 18.19 -3.02
CA TYR A 341 -13.29 18.44 -1.81
C TYR A 341 -11.94 19.13 -2.09
N ARG A 342 -11.25 18.75 -3.18
CA ARG A 342 -9.98 19.39 -3.55
C ARG A 342 -10.11 20.85 -4.01
N ASP A 343 -11.33 21.33 -4.22
CA ASP A 343 -11.63 22.66 -4.77
C ASP A 343 -10.98 22.90 -6.15
N ASP A 344 -10.66 21.80 -6.87
CA ASP A 344 -9.99 21.80 -8.16
C ASP A 344 -11.01 22.16 -9.25
N SER A 345 -11.39 23.45 -9.24
CA SER A 345 -12.43 24.08 -10.06
C SER A 345 -12.02 24.25 -11.53
N ARG A 346 -11.40 23.22 -12.10
CA ARG A 346 -11.07 23.12 -13.53
C ARG A 346 -12.35 23.08 -14.36
N PHE A 347 -12.26 23.67 -15.55
CA PHE A 347 -13.31 23.56 -16.56
C PHE A 347 -13.59 22.08 -16.90
N GLY A 348 -14.88 21.71 -16.85
CA GLY A 348 -15.34 20.35 -17.16
C GLY A 348 -15.66 19.47 -15.93
N GLY A 349 -15.44 19.96 -14.70
CA GLY A 349 -15.81 19.23 -13.48
C GLY A 349 -15.14 17.87 -13.33
N TRP A 350 -15.76 16.98 -12.56
CA TRP A 350 -15.21 15.64 -12.29
C TRP A 350 -15.16 14.75 -13.54
N GLN A 351 -16.04 14.96 -14.51
CA GLN A 351 -16.05 14.22 -15.77
C GLN A 351 -14.74 14.41 -16.54
N SER A 352 -14.12 15.59 -16.45
CA SER A 352 -12.84 15.87 -17.11
C SER A 352 -11.66 15.04 -16.58
N TYR A 353 -11.78 14.45 -15.38
CA TYR A 353 -10.79 13.51 -14.85
C TYR A 353 -10.84 12.15 -15.57
N LEU A 354 -11.97 11.79 -16.20
CA LEU A 354 -12.09 10.57 -17.01
C LEU A 354 -11.51 10.73 -18.43
N GLU A 355 -11.27 11.96 -18.88
CA GLU A 355 -10.73 12.28 -20.20
C GLU A 355 -9.20 12.43 -20.20
N ARG A 356 -8.59 12.68 -19.03
CA ARG A 356 -7.13 12.88 -18.87
C ARG A 356 -6.54 11.73 -18.07
N SER A 357 -5.59 10.99 -18.66
CA SER A 357 -4.95 9.83 -18.05
C SER A 357 -4.29 10.16 -16.70
N GLU A 358 -3.54 11.26 -16.62
CA GLU A 358 -2.85 11.71 -15.40
C GLU A 358 -3.83 11.91 -14.22
N ASP A 359 -4.91 12.64 -14.46
CA ASP A 359 -5.95 12.94 -13.46
C ASP A 359 -6.72 11.65 -13.06
N PHE A 360 -6.96 10.73 -14.01
CA PHE A 360 -7.56 9.41 -13.76
C PHE A 360 -6.67 8.50 -12.93
N ILE A 361 -5.38 8.37 -13.28
CA ILE A 361 -4.38 7.59 -12.56
C ILE A 361 -4.26 8.10 -11.12
N ARG A 362 -4.18 9.42 -10.95
CA ARG A 362 -4.13 10.06 -9.64
C ARG A 362 -5.35 9.72 -8.76
N PHE A 363 -6.56 9.78 -9.32
CA PHE A 363 -7.75 9.38 -8.57
C PHE A 363 -7.76 7.87 -8.26
N CYS A 364 -7.31 7.01 -9.18
CA CYS A 364 -7.15 5.58 -8.90
C CYS A 364 -6.16 5.32 -7.74
N CYS A 365 -5.02 6.02 -7.71
CA CYS A 365 -4.07 5.94 -6.59
C CYS A 365 -4.67 6.45 -5.28
N HIS A 366 -5.44 7.53 -5.31
CA HIS A 366 -6.16 8.05 -4.14
C HIS A 366 -7.13 7.01 -3.57
N LEU A 367 -8.02 6.47 -4.42
CA LEU A 367 -9.03 5.51 -4.00
C LEU A 367 -8.39 4.20 -3.50
N HIS A 368 -7.30 3.75 -4.13
CA HIS A 368 -6.52 2.60 -3.68
C HIS A 368 -5.94 2.77 -2.27
N LEU A 369 -5.35 3.94 -1.98
CA LEU A 369 -4.84 4.28 -0.65
C LEU A 369 -5.96 4.36 0.38
N VAL A 370 -7.09 4.98 0.03
CA VAL A 370 -8.26 5.11 0.91
C VAL A 370 -8.83 3.73 1.25
N GLU A 371 -9.04 2.84 0.28
CA GLU A 371 -9.46 1.46 0.51
C GLU A 371 -8.44 0.70 1.38
N MET A 372 -7.14 0.73 1.03
CA MET A 372 -6.07 -0.01 1.73
C MET A 372 -5.94 0.37 3.21
N LEU A 373 -6.03 1.67 3.53
CA LEU A 373 -5.83 2.16 4.89
C LEU A 373 -7.12 2.10 5.70
N SER A 374 -8.28 2.36 5.10
CA SER A 374 -9.58 2.26 5.78
C SER A 374 -9.89 0.84 6.22
N THR A 375 -9.55 -0.17 5.39
CA THR A 375 -9.64 -1.60 5.73
C THR A 375 -8.74 -2.01 6.90
N ARG A 376 -7.85 -1.13 7.36
CA ARG A 376 -6.79 -1.39 8.34
C ARG A 376 -6.76 -0.37 9.50
N GLY A 377 -7.92 0.20 9.85
CA GLY A 377 -8.06 1.13 10.98
C GLY A 377 -7.61 2.58 10.71
N GLY A 378 -7.19 2.91 9.49
CA GLY A 378 -6.79 4.27 9.09
C GLY A 378 -7.96 5.22 8.79
N ALA A 379 -9.21 4.74 8.86
CA ALA A 379 -10.40 5.58 8.71
C ALA A 379 -10.69 6.34 10.01
N ASP A 380 -10.81 7.66 9.92
CA ASP A 380 -11.27 8.56 10.99
C ASP A 380 -12.77 8.87 10.81
N GLU A 381 -13.40 9.53 11.79
CA GLU A 381 -14.79 9.96 11.71
C GLU A 381 -15.05 10.76 10.42
N THR A 382 -16.07 10.38 9.63
CA THR A 382 -16.35 11.04 8.34
C THR A 382 -16.58 12.52 8.56
N ARG A 383 -15.72 13.36 7.97
CA ARG A 383 -15.83 14.80 8.19
C ARG A 383 -17.00 15.35 7.38
N VAL A 384 -18.02 15.82 8.10
CA VAL A 384 -19.20 16.46 7.54
C VAL A 384 -18.83 17.83 6.96
N VAL A 385 -18.75 17.93 5.64
CA VAL A 385 -18.57 19.21 4.93
C VAL A 385 -19.95 19.74 4.58
N ARG A 386 -20.19 21.02 4.91
CA ARG A 386 -21.41 21.74 4.52
C ARG A 386 -21.03 22.87 3.57
N ARG A 387 -21.42 22.77 2.30
CA ARG A 387 -21.23 23.83 1.30
C ARG A 387 -22.58 24.42 0.89
N TRP A 388 -22.60 25.73 0.71
CA TRP A 388 -23.72 26.42 0.08
C TRP A 388 -23.50 26.41 -1.43
N SER A 389 -24.56 26.21 -2.21
CA SER A 389 -24.43 26.24 -3.66
C SER A 389 -23.99 27.64 -4.12
N GLU A 390 -22.88 27.73 -4.84
CA GLU A 390 -22.46 28.99 -5.49
C GLU A 390 -23.33 29.23 -6.73
N GLY A 391 -24.56 29.68 -6.51
CA GLY A 391 -25.37 30.27 -7.58
C GLY A 391 -24.74 31.56 -8.07
N ARG A 392 -24.03 31.51 -9.20
CA ARG A 392 -23.52 32.65 -9.97
C ARG A 392 -24.02 32.61 -11.41
#